data_AF-A0A9N7L9Y5-F1
#
_entry.id   AF-A0A9N7L9Y5-F1
#
_cell.length_a   1.000
_cell.length_b   1.000
_cell.length_c   1.000
_cell.angle_alpha   90.00
_cell.angle_beta   90.00
_cell.angle_gamma   90.00
#
_symmetry.space_group_name_H-M   'P 1'
#
loop_
_entity.id
_entity.type
_entity.pdbx_description
1 polymer ?
#
loop_
_entity_poly.entity_id
_entity_poly.type
_entity_poly.pdbx_seq_one_letter_code
_entity_poly.pdbx_strand_id
1 'polypeptide(L)'
;MSTRSAIARATGPGTFAGRYVHFDGYPAGVGQALWDLYHGEFDGDLDRMLEAIIDRHPAGWSSIDDYPDSCYCHDRGETRRLTVTQRNAYRLCCEFVYAFEAPERGAPTMRILAAHDGRGRPRWETLAEVALDGHEPDWTSMHGTDTSAEHDD
;
A
#
# COMPACT_ATOMS: atom_id res chain seq x y z
N MET A 1 9.84 -10.34 -6.44
CA MET A 1 10.64 -9.15 -6.79
C MET A 1 10.58 -8.15 -5.63
N SER A 2 11.61 -7.32 -5.43
CA SER A 2 11.70 -6.38 -4.28
C SER A 2 11.06 -5.02 -4.55
N THR A 3 9.90 -5.01 -5.21
CA THR A 3 9.11 -3.79 -5.42
C THR A 3 8.49 -3.41 -4.10
N ARG A 4 8.81 -2.22 -3.60
CA ARG A 4 8.43 -1.80 -2.24
C ARG A 4 7.20 -0.93 -2.30
N SER A 5 6.35 -1.02 -1.29
CA SER A 5 5.14 -0.21 -1.22
C SER A 5 4.78 0.16 0.21
N ALA A 6 3.63 0.81 0.37
CA ALA A 6 3.06 1.09 1.67
C ALA A 6 1.53 0.93 1.68
N ILE A 7 1.01 0.44 2.79
CA ILE A 7 -0.42 0.36 3.11
C ILE A 7 -0.72 1.51 4.07
N ALA A 8 -1.62 2.42 3.72
CA ALA A 8 -1.81 3.66 4.46
C ALA A 8 -3.27 4.10 4.56
N ARG A 9 -3.57 4.93 5.55
CA ARG A 9 -4.80 5.73 5.60
C ARG A 9 -4.55 7.08 4.93
N ALA A 10 -5.51 7.58 4.17
CA ALA A 10 -5.56 8.98 3.78
C ALA A 10 -5.73 9.85 5.04
N THR A 11 -4.93 10.92 5.15
CA THR A 11 -4.97 11.84 6.31
C THR A 11 -5.40 13.26 5.93
N GLY A 12 -5.80 13.44 4.67
CA GLY A 12 -6.12 14.72 4.06
C GLY A 12 -5.74 14.74 2.57
N PRO A 13 -6.02 15.85 1.87
CA PRO A 13 -5.70 15.97 0.45
C PRO A 13 -4.21 15.74 0.18
N GLY A 14 -3.89 14.67 -0.57
CA GLY A 14 -2.52 14.30 -0.95
C GLY A 14 -1.62 13.83 0.21
N THR A 15 -2.18 13.54 1.38
CA THR A 15 -1.42 13.08 2.55
C THR A 15 -1.90 11.73 3.03
N PHE A 16 -0.96 10.91 3.52
CA PHE A 16 -1.24 9.57 4.01
C PHE A 16 -0.30 9.20 5.15
N ALA A 17 -0.71 8.22 5.97
CA ALA A 17 0.12 7.63 7.02
C ALA A 17 -0.14 6.12 7.13
N GLY A 18 0.92 5.32 7.16
CA GLY A 18 0.81 3.87 6.99
C GLY A 18 2.02 3.04 7.43
N ARG A 19 2.09 1.83 6.88
CA ARG A 19 3.15 0.83 7.09
C ARG A 19 3.80 0.44 5.78
N TYR A 20 5.08 0.12 5.88
CA TYR A 20 5.90 -0.34 4.78
C TYR A 20 5.59 -1.80 4.43
N VAL A 21 5.70 -2.14 3.15
CA VAL A 21 5.63 -3.52 2.61
C VAL A 21 6.83 -3.73 1.70
N HIS A 22 7.58 -4.81 1.91
CA HIS A 22 8.86 -5.04 1.23
C HIS A 22 8.73 -5.69 -0.14
N PHE A 23 7.93 -6.74 -0.23
CA PHE A 23 7.83 -7.58 -1.42
C PHE A 23 6.54 -7.33 -2.20
N ASP A 24 6.66 -7.54 -3.50
CA ASP A 24 5.57 -7.55 -4.48
C ASP A 24 4.62 -6.34 -4.43
N GLY A 25 5.20 -5.15 -4.26
CA GLY A 25 4.47 -3.90 -4.10
C GLY A 25 3.61 -3.46 -5.30
N TYR A 26 3.60 -4.18 -6.42
CA TYR A 26 2.76 -3.90 -7.59
C TYR A 26 1.27 -4.06 -7.29
N PRO A 27 0.38 -3.40 -8.05
CA PRO A 27 -1.07 -3.56 -7.88
C PRO A 27 -1.55 -5.02 -7.96
N ALA A 28 -0.96 -5.85 -8.83
CA ALA A 28 -1.26 -7.28 -8.90
C ALA A 28 -0.76 -8.12 -7.72
N GLY A 29 0.18 -7.59 -6.91
CA GLY A 29 0.63 -8.23 -5.68
C GLY A 29 -0.13 -7.67 -4.48
N VAL A 30 0.36 -6.56 -3.94
CA VAL A 30 -0.23 -5.92 -2.76
C VAL A 30 -1.66 -5.43 -2.99
N GLY A 31 -1.98 -4.84 -4.15
CA GLY A 31 -3.32 -4.32 -4.41
C GLY A 31 -4.40 -5.42 -4.38
N GLN A 32 -4.13 -6.52 -5.09
CA GLN A 32 -4.97 -7.70 -5.09
C GLN A 32 -5.08 -8.34 -3.69
N ALA A 33 -3.95 -8.54 -2.99
CA ALA A 33 -3.98 -9.11 -1.64
C ALA A 33 -4.82 -8.28 -0.66
N LEU A 34 -4.77 -6.95 -0.75
CA LEU A 34 -5.60 -6.07 0.08
C LEU A 34 -7.09 -6.18 -0.25
N TRP A 35 -7.43 -6.34 -1.54
CA TRP A 35 -8.81 -6.57 -1.97
C TRP A 35 -9.35 -7.90 -1.44
N ASP A 36 -8.55 -8.98 -1.54
CA ASP A 36 -8.91 -10.30 -1.05
C ASP A 36 -9.09 -10.30 0.46
N LEU A 37 -8.23 -9.60 1.22
CA LEU A 37 -8.39 -9.44 2.66
C LEU A 37 -9.69 -8.72 3.00
N TYR A 38 -9.98 -7.60 2.33
CA TYR A 38 -11.18 -6.81 2.56
C TYR A 38 -12.45 -7.66 2.37
N HIS A 39 -12.54 -8.41 1.27
CA HIS A 39 -13.71 -9.19 0.92
C HIS A 39 -13.79 -10.55 1.62
N GLY A 40 -12.66 -11.15 1.97
CA GLY A 40 -12.57 -12.48 2.57
C GLY A 40 -12.52 -12.46 4.09
N GLU A 41 -11.35 -12.08 4.65
CA GLU A 41 -11.09 -12.16 6.10
C GLU A 41 -11.89 -11.11 6.89
N PHE A 42 -12.11 -9.94 6.30
CA PHE A 42 -12.75 -8.82 6.98
C PHE A 42 -14.22 -8.60 6.58
N ASP A 43 -14.76 -9.35 5.62
CA ASP A 43 -16.18 -9.31 5.21
C ASP A 43 -16.70 -7.88 4.96
N GLY A 44 -15.88 -7.05 4.29
CA GLY A 44 -16.19 -5.66 3.99
C GLY A 44 -15.94 -4.65 5.13
N ASP A 45 -15.41 -5.08 6.27
CA ASP A 45 -15.12 -4.20 7.41
C ASP A 45 -13.73 -3.54 7.26
N LEU A 46 -13.71 -2.36 6.62
CA LEU A 46 -12.48 -1.62 6.35
C LEU A 46 -11.80 -1.17 7.66
N ASP A 47 -12.55 -0.74 8.66
CA ASP A 47 -11.98 -0.23 9.90
C ASP A 47 -11.25 -1.35 10.65
N ARG A 48 -11.89 -2.52 10.75
CA ARG A 48 -11.27 -3.72 11.32
C ARG A 48 -10.06 -4.18 10.51
N MET A 49 -10.14 -4.13 9.18
CA MET A 49 -8.99 -4.45 8.32
C MET A 49 -7.82 -3.52 8.60
N LEU A 50 -8.02 -2.21 8.60
CA LEU A 50 -6.94 -1.24 8.79
C LEU A 50 -6.37 -1.29 10.20
N GLU A 51 -7.20 -1.51 11.23
CA GLU A 51 -6.71 -1.77 12.58
C GLU A 51 -5.76 -2.98 12.58
N ALA A 52 -6.19 -4.06 11.92
CA ALA A 52 -5.44 -5.30 11.84
C ALA A 52 -4.14 -5.16 11.03
N ILE A 53 -4.13 -4.48 9.88
CA ILE A 53 -2.95 -4.48 8.99
C ILE A 53 -2.02 -3.26 9.18
N ILE A 54 -2.48 -2.19 9.84
CA ILE A 54 -1.68 -0.97 10.11
C ILE A 54 -1.36 -0.84 11.60
N ASP A 55 -2.35 -0.94 12.48
CA ASP A 55 -2.18 -0.51 13.87
C ASP A 55 -1.53 -1.61 14.72
N ARG A 56 -1.93 -2.87 14.50
CA ARG A 56 -1.35 -4.03 15.20
C ARG A 56 0.04 -4.43 14.69
N HIS A 57 0.46 -3.97 13.51
CA HIS A 57 1.74 -4.32 12.88
C HIS A 57 2.62 -3.08 12.63
N PRO A 58 3.13 -2.43 13.69
CA PRO A 58 3.83 -1.15 13.57
C PRO A 58 5.19 -1.19 12.85
N ALA A 59 5.81 -2.37 12.72
CA ALA A 59 7.03 -2.57 11.94
C ALA A 59 6.76 -2.79 10.44
N GLY A 60 5.50 -3.01 10.06
CA GLY A 60 5.12 -3.32 8.68
C GLY A 60 5.37 -4.77 8.29
N TRP A 61 5.48 -4.99 6.99
CA TRP A 61 5.33 -6.29 6.37
C TRP A 61 6.54 -6.63 5.51
N SER A 62 7.03 -7.86 5.66
CA SER A 62 7.89 -8.47 4.65
C SER A 62 7.06 -8.68 3.39
N SER A 63 5.91 -9.33 3.54
CA SER A 63 4.92 -9.53 2.49
C SER A 63 3.51 -9.55 3.10
N ILE A 64 2.51 -9.07 2.36
CA ILE A 64 1.12 -9.01 2.83
C ILE A 64 0.24 -10.14 2.27
N ASP A 65 0.70 -10.80 1.19
CA ASP A 65 0.06 -11.97 0.58
C ASP A 65 -0.08 -13.14 1.57
N ASP A 66 0.92 -13.33 2.44
CA ASP A 66 0.92 -14.34 3.50
C ASP A 66 0.36 -13.79 4.84
N TYR A 67 -0.59 -12.86 4.81
CA TYR A 67 -1.22 -12.34 6.03
C TYR A 67 -1.82 -13.50 6.88
N PRO A 68 -1.64 -13.51 8.22
CA PRO A 68 -0.96 -12.50 9.06
C PRO A 68 0.52 -12.78 9.34
N ASP A 69 1.11 -13.82 8.75
CA ASP A 69 2.35 -14.43 9.22
C ASP A 69 3.61 -13.65 8.80
N SER A 70 3.60 -13.02 7.62
CA SER A 70 4.78 -12.35 7.03
C SER A 70 5.04 -10.91 7.51
N CYS A 71 4.73 -10.61 8.77
CA CYS A 71 5.00 -9.29 9.36
C CYS A 71 6.36 -9.22 10.10
N TYR A 72 7.02 -8.05 10.05
CA TYR A 72 8.31 -7.87 10.74
C TYR A 72 8.19 -7.95 12.27
N CYS A 73 7.01 -7.63 12.82
CA CYS A 73 6.77 -7.65 14.26
C CYS A 73 6.83 -9.07 14.85
N HIS A 74 6.26 -10.06 14.18
CA HIS A 74 6.11 -11.42 14.72
C HIS A 74 7.14 -12.39 14.13
N ASP A 75 7.49 -12.27 12.84
CA ASP A 75 8.49 -13.12 12.20
C ASP A 75 9.91 -12.83 12.74
N ARG A 76 10.26 -11.54 12.87
CA ARG A 76 11.61 -11.10 13.25
C ARG A 76 11.71 -10.43 14.61
N GLY A 77 10.58 -10.25 15.30
CA GLY A 77 10.53 -9.53 16.58
C GLY A 77 10.88 -8.05 16.45
N GLU A 78 10.72 -7.43 15.26
CA GLU A 78 11.06 -6.02 15.08
C GLU A 78 10.13 -5.13 15.90
N THR A 79 10.73 -4.31 16.76
CA THR A 79 10.00 -3.35 17.60
C THR A 79 9.98 -1.94 17.00
N ARG A 80 10.71 -1.74 15.89
CA ARG A 80 10.84 -0.43 15.25
C ARG A 80 9.50 -0.02 14.66
N ARG A 81 8.96 1.09 15.18
CA ARG A 81 7.76 1.71 14.61
C ARG A 81 8.17 2.67 13.51
N LEU A 82 7.85 2.34 12.26
CA LEU A 82 8.12 3.21 11.12
C LEU A 82 6.81 3.59 10.45
N THR A 83 6.39 4.84 10.65
CA THR A 83 5.26 5.39 9.92
C THR A 83 5.72 5.86 8.54
N VAL A 84 5.13 5.27 7.50
CA VAL A 84 5.30 5.72 6.12
C VAL A 84 4.33 6.85 5.83
N THR A 85 4.81 7.92 5.21
CA THR A 85 4.08 9.16 4.91
C THR A 85 4.47 9.67 3.53
N GLN A 86 3.71 10.62 2.99
CA GLN A 86 4.01 11.29 1.72
C GLN A 86 5.42 11.92 1.68
N ARG A 87 5.99 12.25 2.84
CA ARG A 87 7.31 12.89 2.96
C ARG A 87 8.49 11.91 2.93
N ASN A 88 8.29 10.66 3.38
CA ASN A 88 9.37 9.69 3.53
C ASN A 88 9.21 8.42 2.69
N ALA A 89 8.02 8.12 2.16
CA ALA A 89 7.76 6.90 1.38
C ALA A 89 8.78 6.69 0.24
N TYR A 90 9.08 7.72 -0.53
CA TYR A 90 10.09 7.62 -1.59
C TYR A 90 11.51 7.36 -1.08
N ARG A 91 11.88 7.94 0.08
CA ARG A 91 13.18 7.68 0.71
C ARG A 91 13.29 6.26 1.28
N LEU A 92 12.15 5.61 1.51
CA LEU A 92 12.04 4.20 1.84
C LEU A 92 11.94 3.33 0.58
N CYS A 93 12.19 3.92 -0.59
CA CYS A 93 12.12 3.28 -1.91
C CYS A 93 10.73 2.71 -2.23
N CYS A 94 9.65 3.22 -1.61
CA CYS A 94 8.31 2.83 -2.00
C CYS A 94 8.03 3.35 -3.42
N GLU A 95 7.60 2.44 -4.28
CA GLU A 95 7.17 2.72 -5.66
C GLU A 95 5.65 2.93 -5.70
N PHE A 96 4.92 2.25 -4.82
CA PHE A 96 3.46 2.33 -4.71
C PHE A 96 2.99 2.66 -3.28
N VAL A 97 1.84 3.31 -3.18
CA VAL A 97 1.13 3.51 -1.90
C VAL A 97 -0.34 3.19 -2.11
N TYR A 98 -0.87 2.33 -1.25
CA TYR A 98 -2.27 1.94 -1.18
C TYR A 98 -2.93 2.74 -0.05
N ALA A 99 -3.54 3.87 -0.41
CA ALA A 99 -4.14 4.80 0.52
C ALA A 99 -5.65 4.61 0.62
N PHE A 100 -6.11 4.14 1.78
CA PHE A 100 -7.53 3.91 2.06
C PHE A 100 -8.21 5.18 2.53
N GLU A 101 -9.41 5.41 2.01
CA GLU A 101 -10.31 6.49 2.41
C GLU A 101 -11.68 5.90 2.74
N ALA A 102 -12.09 6.08 4.00
CA ALA A 102 -13.42 5.78 4.49
C ALA A 102 -14.16 7.11 4.69
N PRO A 103 -14.91 7.60 3.67
CA PRO A 103 -15.64 8.85 3.82
C PRO A 103 -16.80 8.69 4.81
N GLU A 104 -17.21 9.77 5.48
CA GLU A 104 -18.42 9.78 6.33
C GLU A 104 -19.69 9.37 5.55
N ARG A 105 -19.65 9.54 4.22
CA ARG A 105 -20.71 9.16 3.28
C ARG A 105 -20.08 8.65 1.99
N GLY A 106 -20.51 7.49 1.53
CA GLY A 106 -20.04 6.87 0.29
C GLY A 106 -19.39 5.51 0.53
N ALA A 107 -19.07 4.81 -0.55
CA ALA A 107 -18.33 3.56 -0.49
C ALA A 107 -16.86 3.85 -0.11
N PRO A 108 -16.21 2.97 0.68
CA PRO A 108 -14.79 3.08 0.94
C PRO A 108 -13.99 2.88 -0.34
N THR A 109 -12.87 3.59 -0.43
CA THR A 109 -12.01 3.56 -1.62
C THR A 109 -10.56 3.28 -1.25
N MET A 110 -9.86 2.62 -2.14
CA MET A 110 -8.41 2.47 -2.12
C MET A 110 -7.81 3.24 -3.29
N ARG A 111 -7.06 4.30 -3.01
CA ARG A 111 -6.30 5.05 -4.00
C ARG A 111 -4.90 4.44 -4.12
N ILE A 112 -4.53 4.05 -5.33
CA ILE A 112 -3.21 3.53 -5.65
C ILE A 112 -2.38 4.69 -6.19
N LEU A 113 -1.34 5.05 -5.46
CA LEU A 113 -0.43 6.12 -5.86
C LEU A 113 0.88 5.51 -6.36
N ALA A 114 1.37 5.97 -7.49
CA ALA A 114 2.69 5.63 -8.00
C ALA A 114 3.68 6.78 -7.74
N ALA A 115 4.91 6.44 -7.39
CA ALA A 115 6.00 7.40 -7.33
C ALA A 115 6.44 7.77 -8.76
N HIS A 116 6.43 9.06 -9.08
CA HIS A 116 7.02 9.58 -10.31
C HIS A 116 8.28 10.38 -9.95
N ASP A 117 9.40 10.14 -10.65
CA ASP A 117 10.57 11.00 -10.53
C ASP A 117 10.27 12.35 -11.20
N GLY A 118 9.97 13.35 -10.38
CA GLY A 118 9.82 14.72 -10.80
C GLY A 118 11.07 15.52 -10.46
N ARG A 119 12.11 15.47 -11.30
CA ARG A 119 13.32 16.32 -11.18
C ARG A 119 13.90 16.34 -9.75
N GLY A 120 14.07 15.17 -9.12
CA GLY A 120 14.68 15.05 -7.80
C GLY A 120 13.76 15.39 -6.62
N ARG A 121 12.46 15.59 -6.85
CA ARG A 121 11.44 15.56 -5.79
C ARG A 121 10.37 14.54 -6.19
N PRO A 122 10.19 13.46 -5.42
CA PRO A 122 9.16 12.48 -5.71
C PRO A 122 7.79 13.14 -5.65
N ARG A 123 6.98 12.90 -6.68
CA ARG A 123 5.57 13.22 -6.69
C ARG A 123 4.79 11.91 -6.65
N TRP A 124 3.70 11.93 -5.90
CA TRP A 124 2.74 10.82 -5.85
C TRP A 124 1.61 11.16 -6.80
N GLU A 125 1.46 10.35 -7.84
CA GLU A 125 0.37 10.50 -8.81
C GLU A 125 -0.63 9.37 -8.62
N THR A 126 -1.92 9.67 -8.73
CA THR A 126 -2.96 8.66 -8.67
C THR A 126 -2.87 7.79 -9.92
N LEU A 127 -2.52 6.52 -9.74
CA LEU A 127 -2.54 5.50 -10.78
C LEU A 127 -3.97 4.98 -10.98
N ALA A 128 -4.66 4.68 -9.88
CA ALA A 128 -6.02 4.18 -9.90
C ALA A 128 -6.78 4.52 -8.62
N GLU A 129 -8.11 4.56 -8.72
CA GLU A 129 -9.02 4.62 -7.59
C GLU A 129 -9.93 3.39 -7.65
N VAL A 130 -9.89 2.57 -6.59
CA VAL A 130 -10.65 1.33 -6.50
C VAL A 130 -11.77 1.53 -5.49
N ALA A 131 -13.03 1.41 -5.94
CA ALA A 131 -14.17 1.34 -5.04
C ALA A 131 -14.21 -0.07 -4.42
N LEU A 132 -14.05 -0.17 -3.10
CA LEU A 132 -13.92 -1.46 -2.43
C LEU A 132 -15.23 -2.26 -2.44
N ASP A 133 -16.39 -1.59 -2.38
CA ASP A 133 -17.71 -2.25 -2.55
C ASP A 133 -18.08 -2.48 -4.03
N GLY A 134 -17.13 -2.24 -4.94
CA GLY A 134 -17.33 -2.30 -6.38
C GLY A 134 -17.04 -3.67 -6.98
N HIS A 135 -16.88 -3.70 -8.30
CA HIS A 135 -16.32 -4.87 -8.97
C HIS A 135 -14.81 -4.91 -8.79
N GLU A 136 -14.28 -6.13 -8.66
CA GLU A 136 -12.84 -6.35 -8.63
C GLU A 136 -12.18 -5.77 -9.90
N PRO A 137 -11.14 -4.94 -9.75
CA PRO A 137 -10.46 -4.38 -10.90
C PRO A 137 -9.54 -5.42 -11.57
N ASP A 138 -9.20 -5.18 -12.84
CA ASP A 138 -8.12 -5.93 -13.49
C ASP A 138 -6.76 -5.44 -12.99
N TRP A 139 -6.25 -6.08 -11.95
CA TRP A 139 -4.97 -5.74 -11.33
C TRP A 139 -3.78 -5.81 -12.28
N THR A 140 -3.85 -6.67 -13.29
CA THR A 140 -2.76 -6.86 -14.26
C THR A 140 -2.66 -5.69 -15.24
N SER A 141 -3.74 -4.94 -15.45
CA SER A 141 -3.74 -3.75 -16.30
C SER A 141 -3.12 -2.51 -15.64
N MET A 142 -2.90 -2.54 -14.33
CA MET A 142 -2.42 -1.40 -13.54
C MET A 142 -0.90 -1.41 -13.41
N HIS A 143 -0.22 -0.96 -14.46
CA HIS A 143 1.22 -0.74 -14.42
C HIS A 143 1.53 0.75 -14.18
N GLY A 144 2.38 1.05 -13.19
CA GLY A 144 3.05 2.34 -13.13
C GLY A 144 3.92 2.51 -14.37
N THR A 145 4.09 3.73 -14.89
CA THR A 145 5.00 3.99 -16.01
C THR A 145 6.36 3.37 -15.69
N ASP A 146 6.79 2.44 -16.54
CA ASP A 146 8.08 1.77 -16.48
C ASP A 146 9.20 2.82 -16.31
N THR A 147 9.64 3.07 -15.08
CA THR A 147 10.96 3.64 -14.84
C THR A 147 11.91 2.48 -14.75
N SER A 148 12.05 1.77 -15.87
CA SER A 148 13.21 0.94 -16.16
C SER A 148 14.39 1.90 -16.32
N ALA A 149 14.92 2.39 -15.19
CA ALA A 149 16.30 2.80 -15.16
C ALA A 149 17.11 1.52 -15.15
N GLU A 150 17.37 1.01 -16.37
CA GLU A 150 18.50 0.16 -16.68
C GLU A 150 19.72 0.74 -15.94
N HIS A 151 20.08 0.15 -14.81
CA HIS A 151 21.46 0.21 -14.33
C HIS A 151 22.19 -0.88 -15.10
N ASP A 152 22.59 -0.54 -16.32
CA ASP A 152 23.66 -1.23 -17.03
C ASP A 152 24.98 -0.91 -16.32
N ASP A 153 25.65 -1.99 -15.89
CA ASP A 153 27.05 -2.21 -15.49
C ASP A 153 27.78 -1.25 -14.52
#